data_AF-R6E714-F1
#
_entry.id   AF-R6E714-F1
#
_cell.length_a   1.000
_cell.length_b   1.000
_cell.length_c   1.000
_cell.angle_alpha   90.00
_cell.angle_beta   90.00
_cell.angle_gamma   90.00
#
_symmetry.space_group_name_H-M   'P 1'
#
loop_
_entity.id
_entity.type
_entity.pdbx_description
1 polymer ?
#
loop_
_entity_poly.entity_id
_entity_poly.type
_entity_poly.pdbx_seq_one_letter_code
_entity_poly.pdbx_strand_id
1 'polypeptide(L)'
;MQALEQATSQAVAMKGSENLEGLIHHSDRGVQYCCDDYVAMLQSHGIAISMTGDYNPTDNAIAERTNGVIKIERVYSQRHFNDIEHARNVIGRYIHFYNYCRPHMSIGYKVPAVAHLEQGEQKRMWKKKKNASKNVKNENNDVLLQSRTTESGESVCRST
;
A
#
# COMPACT_ATOMS: atom_id res chain seq x y z
N MET A 1 -12.70 -4.05 17.27
CA MET A 1 -14.03 -4.62 16.96
C MET A 1 -14.89 -3.62 16.18
N GLN A 2 -15.58 -2.62 16.77
CA GLN A 2 -16.54 -1.71 16.08
C GLN A 2 -16.26 -1.32 14.62
N ALA A 3 -15.04 -0.93 14.25
CA ALA A 3 -14.70 -0.56 12.87
C ALA A 3 -14.72 -1.75 11.88
N LEU A 4 -14.40 -2.97 12.34
CA LEU A 4 -14.54 -4.20 11.55
C LEU A 4 -16.02 -4.57 11.38
N GLU A 5 -16.81 -4.52 12.45
CA GLU A 5 -18.27 -4.79 12.42
C GLU A 5 -18.98 -3.90 11.40
N GLN A 6 -18.62 -2.63 11.33
CA GLN A 6 -19.16 -1.68 10.34
C GLN A 6 -18.71 -2.02 8.91
N ALA A 7 -17.48 -2.49 8.72
CA ALA A 7 -16.95 -2.88 7.42
C ALA A 7 -17.54 -4.21 6.90
N THR A 8 -17.69 -5.22 7.77
CA THR A 8 -18.37 -6.49 7.40
C THR A 8 -19.84 -6.24 7.11
N SER A 9 -20.54 -5.47 7.95
CA SER A 9 -21.95 -5.08 7.72
C SER A 9 -22.14 -4.36 6.38
N GLN A 10 -21.21 -3.48 5.98
CA GLN A 10 -21.23 -2.83 4.67
C GLN A 10 -20.96 -3.82 3.52
N ALA A 11 -20.00 -4.74 3.68
CA ALA A 11 -19.72 -5.77 2.69
C ALA A 11 -20.90 -6.74 2.49
N VAL A 12 -21.57 -7.15 3.58
CA VAL A 12 -22.81 -7.96 3.55
C VAL A 12 -23.92 -7.22 2.80
N ALA A 13 -24.15 -5.94 3.12
CA ALA A 13 -25.14 -5.12 2.43
C ALA A 13 -24.82 -4.92 0.93
N MET A 14 -23.55 -4.87 0.54
CA MET A 14 -23.12 -4.79 -0.86
C MET A 14 -23.19 -6.12 -1.61
N LYS A 15 -22.92 -7.26 -0.96
CA LYS A 15 -23.00 -8.60 -1.57
C LYS A 15 -24.43 -9.18 -1.57
N GLY A 16 -25.28 -8.72 -0.66
CA GLY A 16 -26.61 -9.28 -0.42
C GLY A 16 -26.59 -10.63 0.31
N SER A 17 -25.51 -10.96 1.02
CA SER A 17 -25.33 -12.24 1.72
C SER A 17 -24.33 -12.12 2.87
N GLU A 18 -24.62 -12.79 3.98
CA GLU A 18 -23.72 -12.95 5.14
C GLU A 18 -22.44 -13.73 4.81
N ASN A 19 -22.51 -14.62 3.81
CA ASN A 19 -21.35 -15.35 3.32
C ASN A 19 -20.59 -14.47 2.31
N LEU A 20 -19.41 -13.99 2.72
CA LEU A 20 -18.49 -13.13 1.99
C LEU A 20 -17.34 -13.90 1.32
N GLU A 21 -17.47 -15.22 1.10
CA GLU A 21 -16.50 -16.02 0.32
C GLU A 21 -16.10 -15.35 -1.00
N GLY A 22 -14.82 -15.51 -1.36
CA GLY A 22 -14.17 -14.80 -2.46
C GLY A 22 -13.61 -13.42 -2.09
N LEU A 23 -14.01 -12.84 -0.96
CA LEU A 23 -13.39 -11.62 -0.43
C LEU A 23 -12.07 -11.95 0.27
N ILE A 24 -11.06 -11.10 0.06
CA ILE A 24 -9.78 -11.12 0.80
C ILE A 24 -9.70 -9.85 1.64
N HIS A 25 -9.55 -10.00 2.95
CA HIS A 25 -9.18 -8.90 3.84
C HIS A 25 -7.65 -8.84 3.95
N HIS A 26 -7.04 -7.75 3.48
CA HIS A 26 -5.61 -7.50 3.61
C HIS A 26 -5.32 -6.46 4.71
N SER A 27 -4.36 -6.76 5.60
CA SER A 27 -4.02 -5.98 6.79
C SER A 27 -2.52 -6.02 7.10
N ASP A 28 -2.02 -5.11 7.94
CA ASP A 28 -0.69 -5.23 8.53
C ASP A 28 -0.67 -6.15 9.76
N ARG A 29 0.53 -6.52 10.24
CA ARG A 29 0.70 -7.38 11.43
C ARG A 29 0.56 -6.62 12.77
N GLY A 30 -0.18 -5.52 12.79
CA GLY A 30 -0.52 -4.81 14.02
C GLY A 30 -1.38 -5.67 14.96
N VAL A 31 -1.09 -5.60 16.26
CA VAL A 31 -1.73 -6.45 17.30
C VAL A 31 -3.27 -6.44 17.28
N GLN A 32 -3.89 -5.35 16.82
CA GLN A 32 -5.34 -5.21 16.65
C GLN A 32 -5.97 -6.05 15.52
N TYR A 33 -5.15 -6.51 14.57
CA TYR A 33 -5.55 -7.33 13.42
C TYR A 33 -5.24 -8.81 13.67
N CYS A 34 -4.21 -9.09 14.49
CA CYS A 34 -3.77 -10.43 14.86
C CYS A 34 -4.49 -11.02 16.10
N CYS A 35 -5.47 -10.34 16.69
CA CYS A 35 -6.20 -10.86 17.85
C CYS A 35 -7.34 -11.81 17.44
N ASP A 36 -7.63 -12.79 18.29
CA ASP A 36 -8.53 -13.91 17.97
C ASP A 36 -9.95 -13.44 17.61
N ASP A 37 -10.50 -12.45 18.32
CA ASP A 37 -11.82 -11.85 18.03
C ASP A 37 -11.90 -11.27 16.59
N TYR A 38 -10.82 -10.64 16.12
CA TYR A 38 -10.74 -10.03 14.79
C TYR A 38 -10.67 -11.10 13.69
N VAL A 39 -9.84 -12.13 13.93
CA VAL A 39 -9.68 -13.29 13.04
C VAL A 39 -10.97 -14.10 12.96
N ALA A 40 -11.61 -14.40 14.09
CA ALA A 40 -12.86 -15.16 14.17
C ALA A 40 -14.01 -14.45 13.45
N MET A 41 -14.14 -13.12 13.59
CA MET A 41 -15.17 -12.33 12.90
C MET A 41 -15.00 -12.30 11.37
N LEU A 42 -13.76 -12.32 10.87
CA LEU A 42 -13.51 -12.46 9.43
C LEU A 42 -13.83 -13.88 8.94
N GLN A 43 -13.44 -14.90 9.71
CA GLN A 43 -13.69 -16.31 9.41
C GLN A 43 -15.18 -16.68 9.44
N SER A 44 -15.99 -16.11 10.35
CA SER A 44 -17.43 -16.39 10.42
C SER A 44 -18.21 -15.90 9.18
N HIS A 45 -17.67 -14.92 8.46
CA HIS A 45 -18.19 -14.48 7.16
C HIS A 45 -17.53 -15.18 5.97
N GLY A 46 -16.61 -16.13 6.17
CA GLY A 46 -15.88 -16.80 5.09
C GLY A 46 -14.86 -15.91 4.36
N ILE A 47 -14.40 -14.82 4.99
CA ILE A 47 -13.43 -13.89 4.40
C ILE A 47 -12.02 -14.48 4.52
N ALA A 48 -11.30 -14.57 3.41
CA ALA A 48 -9.90 -14.99 3.43
C ALA A 48 -9.01 -13.89 4.02
N ILE A 49 -8.19 -14.23 5.01
CA ILE A 49 -7.30 -13.28 5.69
C ILE A 49 -5.94 -13.27 5.01
N SER A 50 -5.44 -12.07 4.72
CA SER A 50 -4.09 -11.81 4.23
C SER A 50 -3.42 -10.77 5.13
N MET A 51 -2.18 -11.03 5.54
CA MET A 51 -1.37 -10.08 6.30
C MET A 51 -0.06 -9.80 5.56
N THR A 52 0.48 -8.59 5.73
CA THR A 52 1.77 -8.18 5.16
C THR A 52 2.88 -9.19 5.49
N GLY A 53 3.86 -9.32 4.60
CA GLY A 53 5.09 -10.07 4.88
C GLY A 53 5.96 -9.38 5.95
N ASP A 54 7.04 -10.05 6.36
CA ASP A 54 8.06 -9.40 7.19
C ASP A 54 8.83 -8.36 6.37
N TYR A 55 8.77 -7.11 6.84
CA TYR A 55 9.57 -5.98 6.36
C TYR A 55 9.43 -5.59 4.87
N ASN A 56 8.30 -5.89 4.21
CA ASN A 56 8.01 -5.34 2.88
C ASN A 56 7.11 -4.08 2.94
N PRO A 57 7.65 -2.85 2.80
CA PRO A 57 6.86 -1.62 2.87
C PRO A 57 5.91 -1.41 1.67
N THR A 58 5.94 -2.26 0.64
CA THR A 58 4.98 -2.13 -0.48
C THR A 58 3.60 -2.69 -0.18
N ASP A 59 3.47 -3.62 0.77
CA ASP A 59 2.24 -4.39 0.96
C ASP A 59 1.09 -3.48 1.45
N ASN A 60 1.36 -2.65 2.46
CA ASN A 60 0.39 -1.70 3.04
C ASN A 60 0.22 -0.40 2.24
N ALA A 61 1.02 -0.19 1.18
CA ALA A 61 1.22 1.12 0.55
C ALA A 61 -0.05 1.74 -0.06
N ILE A 62 -1.07 0.94 -0.38
CA ILE A 62 -2.38 1.43 -0.88
C ILE A 62 -3.19 2.07 0.26
N ALA A 63 -3.25 1.42 1.43
CA ALA A 63 -3.95 1.94 2.60
C ALA A 63 -3.20 3.16 3.16
N GLU A 64 -1.88 3.09 3.29
CA GLU A 64 -1.03 4.20 3.74
C GLU A 64 -1.18 5.44 2.86
N ARG A 65 -1.15 5.27 1.52
CA ARG A 65 -1.36 6.38 0.58
C ARG A 65 -2.73 7.02 0.73
N THR A 66 -3.77 6.22 0.92
CA THR A 66 -5.15 6.70 1.07
C THR A 66 -5.31 7.46 2.40
N ASN A 67 -4.79 6.90 3.49
CA ASN A 67 -4.74 7.54 4.80
C ASN A 67 -3.91 8.83 4.79
N GLY A 68 -2.79 8.85 4.06
CA GLY A 68 -1.94 10.03 3.86
C GLY A 68 -2.67 11.16 3.13
N VAL A 69 -3.42 10.85 2.08
CA VAL A 69 -4.26 11.82 1.35
C VAL A 69 -5.33 12.43 2.26
N ILE A 70 -6.06 11.61 3.02
CA ILE A 70 -7.06 12.09 4.00
C ILE A 70 -6.40 12.99 5.06
N LYS A 71 -5.23 12.58 5.59
CA LYS A 71 -4.48 13.36 6.59
C LYS A 71 -4.07 14.73 6.05
N ILE A 72 -3.44 14.77 4.88
CA ILE A 72 -2.90 16.00 4.26
C ILE A 72 -4.03 16.95 3.84
N GLU A 73 -5.05 16.47 3.13
CA GLU A 73 -6.08 17.33 2.54
C GLU A 73 -7.19 17.74 3.50
N ARG A 74 -7.34 17.08 4.66
CA ARG A 74 -8.44 17.35 5.60
C ARG A 74 -8.08 17.36 7.07
N VAL A 75 -7.21 16.47 7.57
CA VAL A 75 -6.88 16.46 9.00
C VAL A 75 -5.96 17.63 9.35
N TYR A 76 -4.85 17.79 8.64
CA TYR A 76 -3.86 18.83 8.89
C TYR A 76 -4.34 20.23 8.48
N SER A 77 -5.42 20.33 7.71
CA SER A 77 -6.11 21.60 7.39
C SER A 77 -7.06 22.06 8.50
N GLN A 78 -7.35 21.24 9.52
CA GLN A 78 -8.15 21.62 10.68
C GLN A 78 -7.23 21.99 11.85
N ARG A 79 -7.57 23.04 12.60
CA ARG A 79 -6.82 23.45 13.79
C ARG A 79 -6.90 22.41 14.91
N HIS A 80 -8.08 21.81 15.06
CA HIS A 80 -8.39 20.65 15.90
C HIS A 80 -9.79 20.15 15.51
N PHE A 81 -10.14 18.93 15.93
CA PHE A 81 -11.55 18.55 16.06
C PHE A 81 -12.07 19.00 17.44
N ASN A 82 -13.39 19.03 17.61
CA ASN A 82 -13.99 19.39 18.91
C ASN A 82 -14.27 18.14 19.74
N ASP A 83 -14.61 17.07 19.04
CA ASP A 83 -15.05 15.77 19.54
C ASP A 83 -14.89 14.72 18.43
N ILE A 84 -15.19 13.45 18.73
CA ILE A 84 -15.04 12.32 17.81
C ILE A 84 -16.12 12.32 16.71
N GLU A 85 -17.30 12.89 16.95
CA GLU A 85 -18.38 12.97 15.97
C GLU A 85 -18.07 14.02 14.88
N HIS A 86 -17.56 15.19 15.26
CA HIS A 86 -17.04 16.18 14.33
C HIS A 86 -15.93 15.58 13.44
N ALA A 87 -15.00 14.81 14.02
CA ALA A 87 -13.97 14.10 13.26
C ALA A 87 -14.57 13.08 12.28
N ARG A 88 -15.51 12.23 12.73
CA ARG A 88 -16.24 11.27 11.88
C ARG A 88 -16.98 11.96 10.74
N ASN A 89 -17.63 13.10 11.01
CA ASN A 89 -18.40 13.87 10.04
C ASN A 89 -17.50 14.46 8.94
N VAL A 90 -16.39 15.10 9.32
CA VAL A 90 -15.42 15.69 8.37
C VAL A 90 -14.74 14.61 7.51
N ILE A 91 -14.32 13.50 8.14
CA ILE A 91 -13.69 12.39 7.43
C ILE A 91 -14.69 11.69 6.50
N GLY A 92 -15.91 11.39 6.96
CA GLY A 92 -16.95 10.76 6.17
C GLY A 92 -17.39 11.60 4.95
N ARG A 93 -17.58 12.92 5.14
CA ARG A 93 -17.83 13.87 4.04
C ARG A 93 -16.70 13.86 3.00
N TYR A 94 -15.44 13.73 3.45
CA TYR A 94 -14.31 13.65 2.52
C TYR A 94 -14.20 12.31 1.81
N ILE A 95 -14.47 11.18 2.47
CA ILE A 95 -14.52 9.85 1.83
C ILE A 95 -15.60 9.84 0.74
N HIS A 96 -16.77 10.43 1.01
CA HIS A 96 -17.81 10.62 -0.01
C HIS A 96 -17.32 11.48 -1.17
N PHE A 97 -16.73 12.66 -0.91
CA PHE A 97 -16.13 13.51 -1.96
C PHE A 97 -15.07 12.76 -2.78
N TYR A 98 -14.20 11.99 -2.13
CA TYR A 98 -13.15 11.22 -2.78
C TYR A 98 -13.73 10.15 -3.70
N ASN A 99 -14.72 9.38 -3.23
CA ASN A 99 -15.29 8.27 -3.99
C ASN A 99 -16.24 8.70 -5.13
N TYR A 100 -17.03 9.77 -4.92
CA TYR A 100 -18.13 10.14 -5.83
C TYR A 100 -17.93 11.47 -6.58
N CYS A 101 -16.98 12.33 -6.15
CA CYS A 101 -16.82 13.67 -6.72
C CYS A 101 -15.41 13.96 -7.28
N ARG A 102 -14.37 13.25 -6.82
CA ARG A 102 -12.98 13.49 -7.22
C ARG A 102 -12.63 12.72 -8.50
N PRO A 103 -12.29 13.38 -9.63
CA PRO A 103 -11.81 12.70 -10.83
C PRO A 103 -10.34 12.29 -10.69
N HIS A 104 -9.98 11.07 -11.08
CA HIS A 104 -8.61 10.56 -10.99
C HIS A 104 -7.99 10.28 -12.37
N MET A 105 -6.90 11.00 -12.70
CA MET A 105 -6.18 10.84 -13.97
C MET A 105 -5.74 9.40 -14.25
N SER A 106 -5.36 8.64 -13.21
CA SER A 106 -4.89 7.23 -13.30
C SER A 106 -5.93 6.25 -13.86
N ILE A 107 -7.21 6.58 -13.73
CA ILE A 107 -8.38 5.81 -14.21
C ILE A 107 -9.18 6.59 -15.27
N GLY A 108 -8.54 7.56 -15.95
CA GLY A 108 -9.12 8.28 -17.08
C GLY A 108 -10.12 9.37 -16.68
N TYR A 109 -9.83 10.09 -15.59
CA TYR A 109 -10.69 11.14 -15.00
C TYR A 109 -12.03 10.66 -14.43
N LYS A 110 -12.26 9.34 -14.34
CA LYS A 110 -13.39 8.76 -13.61
C LYS A 110 -13.25 9.00 -12.10
N VAL A 111 -14.36 8.97 -11.38
CA VAL A 111 -14.39 8.92 -9.92
C VAL A 111 -14.25 7.46 -9.44
N PRO A 112 -13.68 7.18 -8.25
CA PRO A 112 -13.45 5.81 -7.77
C PRO A 112 -14.70 4.92 -7.76
N ALA A 113 -15.86 5.45 -7.36
CA ALA A 113 -17.11 4.69 -7.30
C ALA A 113 -17.58 4.21 -8.69
N VAL A 114 -17.34 4.98 -9.76
CA VAL A 114 -17.65 4.56 -11.13
C VAL A 114 -16.70 3.44 -11.56
N ALA A 115 -15.39 3.63 -11.36
CA ALA A 115 -14.41 2.60 -11.74
C ALA A 115 -14.56 1.29 -10.94
N HIS A 116 -15.04 1.34 -9.70
CA HIS A 116 -15.33 0.15 -8.89
C HIS A 116 -16.46 -0.71 -9.47
N LEU A 117 -17.44 -0.11 -10.15
CA LEU A 117 -18.55 -0.82 -10.80
C LEU A 117 -18.22 -1.34 -12.21
N GLU A 118 -17.10 -0.91 -12.79
CA GLU A 118 -16.67 -1.32 -14.13
C GLU A 118 -16.10 -2.74 -14.14
N GLN A 119 -16.62 -3.58 -15.04
CA GLN A 119 -16.19 -4.97 -15.22
C GLN A 119 -15.11 -5.09 -16.31
N GLY A 120 -14.20 -6.04 -16.14
CA GLY A 120 -13.09 -6.31 -17.07
C GLY A 120 -11.81 -5.51 -16.77
N GLU A 121 -10.90 -5.40 -17.74
CA GLU A 121 -9.60 -4.76 -17.53
C GLU A 121 -9.70 -3.22 -17.44
N GLN A 122 -9.47 -2.67 -16.25
CA GLN A 122 -9.32 -1.22 -16.07
C GLN A 122 -8.09 -0.68 -16.82
N LYS A 123 -8.33 0.21 -17.79
CA LYS A 123 -7.28 0.86 -18.60
C LYS A 123 -6.35 1.72 -17.72
N ARG A 124 -5.13 1.23 -17.52
CA ARG A 124 -4.09 1.91 -16.74
C ARG A 124 -3.57 3.15 -17.49
N MET A 125 -3.85 4.35 -16.98
CA MET A 125 -3.42 5.60 -17.64
C MET A 125 -2.00 6.03 -17.28
N TRP A 126 -1.33 5.36 -16.33
CA TRP A 126 0.06 5.66 -15.97
C TRP A 126 1.06 4.84 -16.79
N LYS A 127 2.13 5.49 -17.25
CA LYS A 127 3.23 4.82 -17.95
C LYS A 127 4.13 4.10 -16.94
N LYS A 128 4.50 2.83 -17.21
CA LYS A 128 5.61 2.19 -16.49
C LYS A 128 6.88 3.00 -16.74
N LYS A 129 7.68 3.28 -15.70
CA LYS A 129 9.06 3.78 -15.91
C LYS A 129 9.83 2.72 -16.70
N LYS A 130 10.47 3.11 -17.79
CA LYS A 130 11.54 2.29 -18.39
C LYS A 130 12.74 2.40 -17.47
N ASN A 131 13.08 1.32 -16.76
CA ASN A 131 14.40 1.22 -16.15
C ASN A 131 15.41 1.20 -17.29
N ALA A 132 16.32 2.17 -17.32
CA ALA A 132 17.43 2.12 -18.26
C ALA A 132 18.31 0.92 -17.88
N SER A 133 18.42 -0.07 -18.76
CA SER A 133 19.41 -1.14 -18.58
C SER A 133 20.78 -0.47 -18.57
N LYS A 134 21.46 -0.50 -17.43
CA LYS A 134 22.89 -0.20 -17.38
C LYS A 134 23.60 -1.37 -18.06
N ASN A 135 23.75 -1.28 -19.38
CA ASN A 135 24.70 -2.10 -20.12
C ASN A 135 26.11 -1.71 -19.67
N VAL A 136 26.53 -2.25 -18.53
CA VAL A 136 27.94 -2.33 -18.17
C VAL A 136 28.59 -3.20 -19.22
N LYS A 137 29.35 -2.57 -20.12
CA LYS A 137 30.20 -3.28 -21.08
C LYS A 137 31.31 -3.98 -20.30
N ASN A 138 31.14 -5.27 -20.00
CA ASN A 138 32.28 -6.14 -19.75
C ASN A 138 32.92 -6.45 -21.11
N GLU A 139 33.76 -5.53 -21.58
CA GLU A 139 34.77 -5.84 -22.58
C GLU A 139 35.87 -6.61 -21.86
N ASN A 140 35.77 -7.95 -21.91
CA ASN A 140 36.69 -8.85 -21.20
C ASN A 140 38.10 -8.77 -21.81
N ASN A 141 39.08 -8.71 -20.92
CA ASN A 141 40.53 -8.71 -21.15
C ASN A 141 41.01 -9.41 -22.43
N ASP A 142 41.96 -8.76 -23.12
CA ASP A 142 43.04 -9.49 -23.77
C ASP A 142 44.40 -8.79 -23.55
N VAL A 143 45.38 -9.61 -23.17
CA VAL A 143 46.84 -9.42 -23.04
C VAL A 143 47.44 -7.98 -23.04
N LEU A 144 48.01 -7.59 -21.89
CA LEU A 144 49.46 -7.36 -21.78
C LEU A 144 49.99 -7.48 -20.34
N LEU A 145 50.55 -8.64 -20.00
CA LEU A 145 51.39 -8.82 -18.81
C LEU A 145 52.86 -8.59 -19.20
N GLN A 146 53.43 -7.45 -18.84
CA GLN A 146 54.88 -7.19 -18.92
C GLN A 146 55.42 -6.67 -17.58
N SER A 147 56.66 -7.03 -17.29
CA SER A 147 57.19 -7.12 -15.93
C SER A 147 58.13 -5.99 -15.52
N ARG A 148 58.11 -5.66 -14.22
CA ARG A 148 59.21 -5.24 -13.29
C ARG A 148 58.57 -4.64 -12.02
N THR A 149 58.87 -4.97 -10.76
CA THR A 149 60.13 -5.13 -10.00
C THR A 149 60.95 -3.84 -9.95
N THR A 150 61.30 -3.21 -8.82
CA THR A 150 61.19 -3.51 -7.37
C THR A 150 60.66 -2.24 -6.63
N GLU A 151 60.70 -1.95 -5.31
CA GLU A 151 61.44 -2.42 -4.11
C GLU A 151 60.54 -2.45 -2.83
N SER A 152 61.18 -2.34 -1.66
CA SER A 152 60.73 -2.36 -0.26
C SER A 152 59.72 -1.30 0.21
N GLY A 153 58.92 -1.67 1.21
CA GLY A 153 58.18 -0.75 2.09
C GLY A 153 57.51 -1.52 3.23
N GLU A 154 58.07 -1.47 4.44
CA GLU A 154 57.65 -2.33 5.56
C GLU A 154 56.44 -1.81 6.34
N SER A 155 55.86 -2.74 7.11
CA SER A 155 55.23 -2.55 8.43
C SER A 155 53.69 -2.42 8.56
N VAL A 156 53.13 -3.48 9.16
CA VAL A 156 52.16 -3.48 10.28
C VAL A 156 50.72 -3.01 10.02
N CYS A 157 49.81 -3.97 10.09
CA CYS A 157 48.38 -3.75 10.32
C CYS A 157 48.11 -3.28 11.77
N ARG A 158 47.06 -2.49 11.97
CA ARG A 158 46.23 -2.57 13.20
C ARG A 158 44.81 -2.08 12.95
N SER A 159 43.86 -2.78 13.56
CA SER A 159 42.43 -2.50 13.48
C SER A 159 42.00 -1.57 14.62
N THR A 160 40.92 -0.80 14.35
CA THR A 160 39.89 -0.42 15.33
C THR A 160 38.55 -0.55 14.64
#